data_AF-A0A4Q8L4E1-F1
#
_entry.id   AF-A0A4Q8L4E1-F1
#
_cell.length_a   1.000
_cell.length_b   1.000
_cell.length_c   1.000
_cell.angle_alpha   90.00
_cell.angle_beta   90.00
_cell.angle_gamma   90.00
#
_symmetry.space_group_name_H-M   'P 1'
#
loop_
_entity.id
_entity.type
_entity.pdbx_description
1 polymer ?
#
loop_
_entity_poly.entity_id
_entity_poly.type
_entity_poly.pdbx_seq_one_letter_code
_entity_poly.pdbx_strand_id
1 'polypeptide(L)'
;MANQNQNEGSNRGFASMDEDKQREIASKGGRASHESGNAHEFSSEEAAEAGSKGGKVAHERGTAHEFTSEEAAEAGSKGGKAAHEKGTAHEFNSEEAAEAGGKGGQSSGGGNRR
;
A
#
# COMPACT_ATOMS: atom_id res chain seq x y z
N MET A 1 -9.64 -9.38 61.91
CA MET A 1 -8.89 -8.82 60.77
C MET A 1 -9.79 -8.84 59.54
N ALA A 2 -10.20 -7.67 59.02
CA ALA A 2 -10.99 -7.59 57.80
C ALA A 2 -10.04 -7.47 56.60
N ASN A 3 -10.02 -8.48 55.74
CA ASN A 3 -9.27 -8.46 54.49
C ASN A 3 -10.10 -7.67 53.46
N GLN A 4 -9.92 -6.35 53.44
CA GLN A 4 -10.47 -5.46 52.42
C GLN A 4 -9.73 -5.72 51.10
N ASN A 5 -10.19 -6.75 50.40
CA ASN A 5 -9.69 -7.16 49.11
C ASN A 5 -10.10 -6.12 48.06
N GLN A 6 -9.25 -5.10 47.92
CA GLN A 6 -8.86 -4.44 46.67
C GLN A 6 -9.88 -4.54 45.53
N ASN A 7 -10.98 -3.77 45.68
CA ASN A 7 -11.83 -3.41 44.55
C ASN A 7 -11.31 -2.10 43.93
N GLU A 8 -10.10 -2.17 43.38
CA GLU A 8 -9.58 -1.18 42.44
C GLU A 8 -9.66 -1.85 41.08
N GLY A 9 -10.50 -1.29 40.20
CA GLY A 9 -10.78 -1.80 38.87
C GLY A 9 -9.50 -2.27 38.21
N SER A 10 -9.35 -3.58 38.15
CA SER A 10 -8.04 -4.15 37.91
C SER A 10 -7.64 -3.83 36.48
N ASN A 11 -6.55 -3.08 36.30
CA ASN A 11 -5.89 -2.82 35.01
C ASN A 11 -5.35 -4.13 34.42
N ARG A 12 -6.23 -5.10 34.19
CA ARG A 12 -5.98 -6.45 33.72
C ARG A 12 -6.71 -6.59 32.40
N GLY A 13 -5.95 -6.81 31.35
CA GLY A 13 -6.47 -7.01 30.01
C GLY A 13 -5.66 -6.23 28.99
N PHE A 14 -5.76 -6.65 27.73
CA PHE A 14 -5.02 -6.06 26.63
C PHE A 14 -5.30 -4.56 26.49
N ALA A 15 -6.57 -4.14 26.64
CA ALA A 15 -6.99 -2.75 26.53
C ALA A 15 -6.52 -1.84 27.70
N SER A 16 -6.13 -2.43 28.84
CA SER A 16 -5.65 -1.68 30.01
C SER A 16 -4.12 -1.60 30.08
N MET A 17 -3.40 -2.17 29.09
CA MET A 17 -1.93 -2.07 28.99
C MET A 17 -1.50 -0.76 28.32
N ASP A 18 -0.24 -0.37 28.50
CA ASP A 18 0.35 0.76 27.76
C ASP A 18 0.32 0.54 26.23
N GLU A 19 0.09 1.60 25.47
CA GLU A 19 -0.09 1.54 24.01
C GLU A 19 1.11 0.91 23.28
N ASP A 20 2.33 1.25 23.70
CA ASP A 20 3.55 0.68 23.12
C ASP A 20 3.60 -0.84 23.32
N LYS A 21 3.18 -1.31 24.50
CA LYS A 21 3.12 -2.73 24.83
C LYS A 21 2.00 -3.44 24.05
N GLN A 22 0.85 -2.81 23.88
CA GLN A 22 -0.23 -3.32 23.03
C GLN A 22 0.23 -3.46 21.58
N ARG A 23 0.90 -2.43 21.03
CA ARG A 23 1.43 -2.45 19.67
C ARG A 23 2.49 -3.54 19.51
N GLU A 24 3.38 -3.71 20.48
CA GLU A 24 4.40 -4.76 20.44
C GLU A 24 3.77 -6.15 20.44
N ILE A 25 2.80 -6.40 21.33
CA ILE A 25 2.09 -7.69 21.40
C ILE A 25 1.27 -7.94 20.12
N ALA A 26 0.56 -6.93 19.60
CA ALA A 26 -0.17 -7.05 18.34
C ALA A 26 0.78 -7.34 17.16
N SER A 27 1.92 -6.65 17.10
CA SER A 27 2.93 -6.87 16.07
C SER A 27 3.51 -8.29 16.15
N LYS A 28 3.79 -8.78 17.36
CA LYS A 28 4.25 -10.17 17.59
C LYS A 28 3.18 -11.18 17.21
N GLY A 29 1.92 -10.96 17.56
CA GLY A 29 0.81 -11.84 17.22
C GLY A 29 0.57 -11.93 15.71
N GLY A 30 0.66 -10.80 15.00
CA GLY A 30 0.57 -10.77 13.54
C GLY A 30 1.70 -11.55 12.87
N ARG A 31 2.95 -11.31 13.29
CA ARG A 31 4.12 -12.05 12.76
C ARG A 31 4.04 -13.54 13.06
N ALA A 32 3.69 -13.92 14.28
CA ALA A 32 3.54 -15.32 14.68
C ALA A 32 2.44 -16.04 13.89
N SER A 33 1.34 -15.34 13.56
CA SER A 33 0.26 -15.91 12.74
C SER A 33 0.70 -16.19 11.31
N HIS A 34 1.51 -15.29 10.73
CA HIS A 34 2.14 -15.51 9.43
C HIS A 34 3.18 -16.63 9.48
N GLU A 35 4.07 -16.63 10.47
CA GLU A 35 5.12 -17.64 10.61
C GLU A 35 4.56 -19.04 10.87
N SER A 36 3.46 -19.16 11.61
CA SER A 36 2.77 -20.43 11.88
C SER A 36 1.88 -20.92 10.74
N GLY A 37 1.77 -20.18 9.63
CA GLY A 37 0.93 -20.54 8.48
C GLY A 37 -0.57 -20.50 8.74
N ASN A 38 -1.00 -19.88 9.86
CA ASN A 38 -2.42 -19.69 10.17
C ASN A 38 -3.00 -18.43 9.49
N ALA A 39 -2.13 -17.53 9.01
CA ALA A 39 -2.53 -16.40 8.19
C ALA A 39 -2.72 -16.81 6.72
N HIS A 40 -3.57 -16.06 6.01
CA HIS A 40 -3.71 -16.20 4.56
C HIS A 40 -2.42 -15.73 3.87
N GLU A 41 -1.78 -16.62 3.14
CA GLU A 41 -0.62 -16.31 2.31
C GLU A 41 -1.08 -15.95 0.91
N PHE A 42 -0.89 -14.70 0.51
CA PHE A 42 -1.14 -14.29 -0.86
C PHE A 42 0.00 -14.78 -1.75
N SER A 43 -0.35 -15.54 -2.79
CA SER A 43 0.56 -15.74 -3.90
C SER A 43 0.78 -14.40 -4.63
N SER A 44 1.90 -14.25 -5.34
CA SER A 44 2.17 -13.04 -6.14
C SER A 44 1.05 -12.77 -7.16
N GLU A 45 0.47 -13.82 -7.73
CA GLU A 45 -0.65 -13.73 -8.66
C GLU A 45 -1.92 -13.23 -7.97
N GLU A 46 -2.23 -13.76 -6.78
CA GLU A 46 -3.40 -13.35 -6.01
C GLU A 46 -3.29 -11.91 -5.51
N ALA A 47 -2.11 -11.49 -5.05
CA ALA A 47 -1.84 -10.12 -4.66
C ALA A 47 -2.03 -9.16 -5.84
N ALA A 48 -1.56 -9.54 -7.04
CA ALA A 48 -1.74 -8.75 -8.26
C ALA A 48 -3.21 -8.67 -8.69
N GLU A 49 -3.95 -9.79 -8.63
CA GLU A 49 -5.38 -9.81 -8.94
C GLU A 49 -6.18 -8.94 -7.97
N ALA A 50 -5.93 -9.08 -6.66
CA ALA A 50 -6.58 -8.30 -5.62
C ALA A 50 -6.28 -6.80 -5.77
N GLY A 51 -5.02 -6.44 -6.07
CA GLY A 51 -4.62 -5.06 -6.36
C GLY A 51 -5.34 -4.50 -7.59
N SER A 52 -5.36 -5.25 -8.69
CA SER A 52 -6.06 -4.87 -9.93
C SER A 52 -7.56 -4.68 -9.69
N LYS A 53 -8.19 -5.60 -8.98
CA LYS A 53 -9.62 -5.54 -8.63
C LYS A 53 -9.92 -4.34 -7.73
N GLY A 54 -9.10 -4.11 -6.70
CA GLY A 54 -9.23 -2.96 -5.81
C GLY A 54 -9.11 -1.63 -6.55
N GLY A 55 -8.14 -1.52 -7.47
CA GLY A 55 -7.97 -0.35 -8.34
C GLY A 55 -9.18 -0.10 -9.24
N LYS A 56 -9.70 -1.16 -9.89
CA LYS A 56 -10.92 -1.07 -10.72
C LYS A 56 -12.12 -0.60 -9.91
N VAL A 57 -12.34 -1.21 -8.75
CA VAL A 57 -13.46 -0.83 -7.86
C VAL A 57 -13.33 0.61 -7.36
N ALA A 58 -12.12 1.04 -7.00
CA ALA A 58 -11.89 2.42 -6.57
C ALA A 58 -12.19 3.42 -7.70
N HIS A 59 -11.83 3.09 -8.95
CA HIS A 59 -12.13 3.90 -10.12
C HIS A 59 -13.64 3.92 -10.41
N GLU A 60 -14.32 2.77 -10.36
CA GLU A 60 -15.77 2.67 -10.54
C GLU A 60 -16.54 3.45 -9.47
N ARG A 61 -16.04 3.48 -8.24
CA ARG A 61 -16.66 4.19 -7.11
C ARG A 61 -16.27 5.68 -7.01
N GLY A 62 -15.39 6.16 -7.88
CA GLY A 62 -14.87 7.53 -7.82
C GLY A 62 -14.04 7.83 -6.56
N THR A 63 -13.52 6.80 -5.88
CA THR A 63 -12.64 6.94 -4.72
C THR A 63 -11.17 6.76 -5.09
N ALA A 64 -10.87 6.54 -6.37
CA ALA A 64 -9.51 6.51 -6.89
C ALA A 64 -8.86 7.90 -6.75
N HIS A 65 -7.56 7.91 -6.49
CA HIS A 65 -6.79 9.15 -6.51
C HIS A 65 -6.66 9.64 -7.96
N GLU A 66 -7.11 10.85 -8.21
CA GLU A 66 -6.93 11.53 -9.49
C GLU A 66 -5.61 12.30 -9.43
N PHE A 67 -4.64 11.87 -10.23
CA PHE A 67 -3.38 12.59 -10.36
C PHE A 67 -3.56 13.78 -11.30
N THR A 68 -3.10 14.95 -10.87
CA THR A 68 -2.85 16.05 -11.81
C THR A 68 -1.67 15.72 -12.72
N SER A 69 -1.55 16.41 -13.86
CA SER A 69 -0.43 16.23 -14.79
C SER A 69 0.93 16.44 -14.13
N GLU A 70 1.02 17.39 -13.20
CA GLU A 70 2.25 17.69 -12.46
C GLU A 70 2.59 16.56 -11.48
N GLU A 71 1.61 16.06 -10.71
CA GLU A 71 1.80 14.95 -9.78
C GLU A 71 2.16 13.65 -10.49
N ALA A 72 1.53 13.35 -11.64
CA ALA A 72 1.86 12.21 -12.46
C ALA A 72 3.31 12.29 -13.00
N ALA A 73 3.73 13.48 -13.45
CA ALA A 73 5.10 13.71 -13.91
C ALA A 73 6.12 13.57 -12.77
N GLU A 74 5.82 14.09 -11.58
CA GLU A 74 6.67 13.96 -10.40
C GLU A 74 6.80 12.51 -9.95
N ALA A 75 5.69 11.77 -9.87
CA ALA A 75 5.68 10.34 -9.55
C ALA A 75 6.48 9.52 -10.57
N GLY A 76 6.30 9.81 -11.87
CA GLY A 76 7.07 9.18 -12.95
C GLY A 76 8.56 9.48 -12.85
N SER A 77 8.95 10.74 -12.61
CA SER A 77 10.36 11.13 -12.44
C SER A 77 11.00 10.44 -11.23
N LYS A 78 10.30 10.41 -10.09
CA LYS A 78 10.77 9.70 -8.88
C LYS A 78 10.91 8.20 -9.12
N GLY A 79 9.94 7.58 -9.79
CA GLY A 79 9.98 6.17 -10.15
C GLY A 79 11.15 5.82 -11.06
N GLY A 80 11.38 6.64 -12.10
CA GLY A 80 12.51 6.46 -13.02
C GLY A 80 13.87 6.60 -12.32
N LYS A 81 14.03 7.62 -11.46
CA LYS A 81 15.25 7.80 -10.67
C LYS A 81 15.51 6.61 -9.74
N ALA A 82 14.47 6.13 -9.05
CA ALA A 82 14.59 4.99 -8.15
C ALA A 82 14.93 3.69 -8.90
N ALA A 83 14.38 3.48 -10.10
CA ALA A 83 14.73 2.34 -10.94
C ALA A 83 16.19 2.41 -11.41
N HIS A 84 16.67 3.61 -11.76
CA HIS A 84 18.04 3.83 -12.17
C HIS A 84 19.03 3.61 -11.01
N GLU A 85 18.72 4.11 -9.80
CA GLU A 85 19.53 3.82 -8.60
C GLU A 85 19.58 2.32 -8.26
N LYS A 86 18.48 1.59 -8.50
CA LYS A 86 18.40 0.15 -8.23
C LYS A 86 18.96 -0.72 -9.36
N GLY A 87 19.39 -0.13 -10.48
CA GLY A 87 19.87 -0.86 -11.66
C GLY A 87 18.79 -1.68 -12.36
N THR A 88 17.51 -1.38 -12.11
CA THR A 88 16.37 -2.05 -12.76
C THR A 88 15.76 -1.22 -13.88
N ALA A 89 16.35 -0.04 -14.17
CA ALA A 89 15.93 0.80 -15.27
C ALA A 89 16.29 0.15 -16.61
N HIS A 90 15.36 0.25 -17.57
CA HIS A 90 15.62 -0.10 -18.96
C HIS A 90 16.47 1.00 -19.61
N GLU A 91 17.50 0.62 -20.35
CA GLU A 91 18.34 1.54 -21.11
C GLU A 91 17.67 1.84 -22.45
N PHE A 92 17.06 3.02 -22.56
CA PHE A 92 16.44 3.45 -23.81
C PHE A 92 17.51 3.99 -24.76
N ASN A 93 17.46 3.55 -26.02
CA ASN A 93 18.12 4.28 -27.10
C ASN A 93 17.30 5.53 -27.48
N SER A 94 17.89 6.45 -28.24
CA SER A 94 17.27 7.76 -28.55
C SER A 94 15.96 7.66 -29.33
N GLU A 95 15.80 6.65 -30.18
CA GLU A 95 14.55 6.43 -30.93
C GLU A 95 13.45 5.87 -30.02
N GLU A 96 13.81 4.93 -29.15
CA GLU A 96 12.91 4.28 -28.19
C GLU A 96 12.41 5.24 -27.10
N ALA A 97 13.29 6.14 -26.62
CA ALA A 97 12.92 7.17 -25.65
C ALA A 97 11.90 8.16 -26.23
N ALA A 98 12.05 8.53 -27.51
CA ALA A 98 11.13 9.42 -28.20
C ALA A 98 9.75 8.76 -28.40
N GLU A 99 9.72 7.48 -28.76
CA GLU A 99 8.47 6.72 -28.90
C GLU A 99 7.74 6.55 -27.55
N ALA A 100 8.48 6.20 -26.49
CA ALA A 100 7.91 6.01 -25.16
C ALA A 100 7.36 7.32 -24.57
N GLY A 101 8.07 8.44 -24.74
CA GLY A 101 7.61 9.77 -24.32
C GLY A 101 6.35 10.22 -25.07
N GLY A 102 6.21 9.85 -26.35
CA GLY A 102 5.02 10.14 -27.15
C GLY A 102 3.76 9.44 -26.66
N LYS A 103 3.86 8.16 -26.26
CA LYS A 103 2.70 7.35 -25.81
C LYS A 103 2.18 7.74 -24.43
N GLY A 104 3.06 8.16 -23.51
CA GLY A 104 2.66 8.57 -22.15
C GLY A 104 1.75 9.81 -22.11
N GLY A 105 1.85 10.70 -23.11
CA GLY A 105 1.06 11.92 -23.19
C GLY A 105 -0.34 11.78 -23.82
N GLN A 106 -0.65 10.63 -24.45
CA GLN A 106 -1.84 10.50 -25.31
C GLN A 106 -3.11 10.01 -24.58
N SER A 107 -3.03 9.56 -23.33
CA SER A 107 -4.19 9.05 -22.58
C SER A 107 -5.09 10.11 -21.94
N SER A 108 -4.79 11.41 -22.06
CA SER A 108 -5.60 12.49 -21.48
C SER A 108 -6.66 13.09 -22.43
N GLY A 109 -6.81 12.58 -23.66
CA GLY A 109 -7.67 13.16 -24.71
C GLY A 109 -9.02 12.48 -24.97
N GLY A 110 -9.56 11.68 -24.03
CA GLY A 110 -10.69 10.76 -24.30
C GLY A 110 -12.06 11.13 -23.71
N GLY A 111 -12.39 12.42 -23.54
CA GLY A 111 -13.70 12.85 -23.02
C GLY A 111 -14.76 12.97 -24.13
N ASN A 112 -15.44 11.87 -24.46
CA ASN A 112 -16.59 11.84 -25.37
C ASN A 112 -17.80 12.58 -24.74
N ARG A 113 -17.97 13.87 -25.04
CA ARG A 113 -19.20 14.62 -24.77
C ARG A 113 -20.22 14.35 -25.87
N ARG A 114 -21.29 13.63 -25.54
CA ARG A 114 -22.58 13.71 -26.25
C ARG A 114 -23.47 14.71 -25.54
#